data_AF-A0A1E7FZN5-F1
#
_entry.id   AF-A0A1E7FZN5-F1
#
_cell.length_a   1.000
_cell.length_b   1.000
_cell.length_c   1.000
_cell.angle_alpha   90.00
_cell.angle_beta   90.00
_cell.angle_gamma   90.00
#
_symmetry.space_group_name_H-M   'P 1'
#
loop_
_entity.id
_entity.type
_entity.pdbx_description
1 polymer ?
#
loop_
_entity_poly.entity_id
_entity_poly.type
_entity_poly.pdbx_seq_one_letter_code
_entity_poly.pdbx_strand_id
1 'polypeptide(L)'
;MTDTDTSSTSWRDTLYIWDGIVSCGIPDPDAKKTSTTTPLSWEGTWVPVTNVPDATNAEVPKRNAFKEFVDSDCKFLISGTAVEDESLSKGNRKTKDQDEEKKDDNNDDDEHFYIAKLTQGEGWDMKDDEENENGGNAESTKTKKYQDETHDVLVKTLRWSGNQRDQREFLIVAKGKNEFGPFISVGWQRPGCRWTLARRYLSDDIDGKDNKDPRISWSLMELHQAVISETIEVMNDGSGQKILKIPPWQSSIMHVDYQEPPKDSHMGGRRKRQKKSAAE
;
A
#
# COMPACT_ATOMS: atom_id res chain seq x y z
N MET A 1 -40.45 -10.03 11.53
CA MET A 1 -39.51 -11.14 11.76
C MET A 1 -39.36 -11.89 10.45
N THR A 2 -38.35 -11.49 9.69
CA THR A 2 -37.69 -12.29 8.66
C THR A 2 -36.37 -11.57 8.44
N ASP A 3 -35.43 -11.83 9.36
CA ASP A 3 -34.01 -11.54 9.17
C ASP A 3 -33.54 -12.42 8.00
N THR A 4 -33.45 -11.81 6.83
CA THR A 4 -32.82 -12.43 5.65
C THR A 4 -31.35 -12.09 5.68
N ASP A 5 -30.54 -13.11 6.00
CA ASP A 5 -29.16 -13.35 5.58
C ASP A 5 -28.24 -12.12 5.43
N THR A 6 -27.67 -11.67 6.55
CA THR A 6 -26.32 -11.09 6.53
C THR A 6 -25.29 -12.20 6.63
N SER A 7 -25.19 -13.03 5.60
CA SER A 7 -23.96 -13.73 5.26
C SER A 7 -23.02 -12.74 4.56
N SER A 8 -22.78 -11.57 5.17
CA SER A 8 -21.80 -10.62 4.64
C SER A 8 -20.43 -11.28 4.76
N THR A 9 -19.66 -11.24 3.68
CA THR A 9 -18.36 -11.90 3.56
C THR A 9 -17.39 -11.26 4.57
N SER A 10 -17.31 -11.84 5.77
CA SER A 10 -16.57 -11.30 6.93
C SER A 10 -15.12 -10.93 6.61
N TRP A 11 -14.50 -11.65 5.68
CA TRP A 11 -13.13 -11.40 5.22
C TRP A 11 -13.00 -10.17 4.31
N ARG A 12 -14.02 -9.80 3.53
CA ARG A 12 -14.01 -8.56 2.72
C ARG A 12 -14.07 -7.33 3.59
N ASP A 13 -14.95 -7.35 4.58
CA ASP A 13 -15.12 -6.27 5.55
C ASP A 13 -13.94 -6.17 6.53
N THR A 14 -12.97 -7.07 6.45
CA THR A 14 -11.79 -7.08 7.31
C THR A 14 -10.59 -6.40 6.65
N LEU A 15 -9.92 -5.52 7.41
CA LEU A 15 -8.56 -5.07 7.09
C LEU A 15 -7.56 -5.95 7.80
N TYR A 16 -6.67 -6.58 7.06
CA TYR A 16 -5.59 -7.37 7.63
C TYR A 16 -4.38 -6.46 7.77
N ILE A 17 -3.99 -6.14 9.01
CA ILE A 17 -2.83 -5.29 9.25
C ILE A 17 -1.61 -6.15 9.52
N TRP A 18 -0.63 -6.05 8.63
CA TRP A 18 0.63 -6.75 8.65
C TRP A 18 1.72 -5.83 9.16
N ASP A 19 2.58 -6.36 10.03
CA ASP A 19 3.69 -5.61 10.53
C ASP A 19 4.91 -6.50 10.75
N GLY A 20 6.05 -6.10 10.19
CA GLY A 20 7.23 -6.94 10.19
C GLY A 20 8.51 -6.23 9.81
N ILE A 21 9.63 -6.91 10.07
CA ILE A 21 10.99 -6.44 9.80
C ILE A 21 11.37 -6.89 8.38
N VAL A 22 11.93 -5.97 7.61
CA VAL A 22 12.47 -6.22 6.29
C VAL A 22 13.99 -6.28 6.35
N SER A 23 14.52 -7.40 5.88
CA SER A 23 15.95 -7.64 5.72
C SER A 23 16.30 -7.62 4.24
N CYS A 24 17.26 -6.77 3.86
CA CYS A 24 17.80 -6.73 2.49
C CYS A 24 19.12 -7.50 2.46
N GLY A 25 19.16 -8.56 1.65
CA GLY A 25 20.36 -9.34 1.37
C GLY A 25 21.36 -8.56 0.52
N ILE A 26 22.54 -9.14 0.37
CA ILE A 26 23.58 -8.60 -0.50
C ILE A 26 23.19 -8.95 -1.94
N PRO A 27 23.13 -7.97 -2.87
CA PRO A 27 22.91 -8.25 -4.28
C PRO A 27 23.99 -9.20 -4.82
N ASP A 28 23.59 -10.10 -5.72
CA ASP A 28 24.54 -11.03 -6.36
C ASP A 28 25.61 -10.24 -7.14
N PRO A 29 26.90 -10.35 -6.76
CA PRO A 29 27.99 -9.62 -7.44
C PRO A 29 28.18 -10.04 -8.90
N ASP A 30 27.71 -11.24 -9.29
CA ASP A 30 27.84 -11.79 -10.64
C ASP A 30 26.62 -11.50 -11.53
N ALA A 31 25.58 -10.86 -10.98
CA ALA A 31 24.44 -10.41 -11.78
C ALA A 31 24.90 -9.38 -12.82
N LYS A 32 24.55 -9.61 -14.10
CA LYS A 32 24.84 -8.67 -15.19
C LYS A 32 24.37 -7.27 -14.80
N LYS A 33 25.24 -6.26 -15.00
CA LYS A 33 25.08 -4.82 -14.66
C LYS A 33 23.77 -4.13 -15.07
N THR A 34 22.89 -4.81 -15.79
CA THR A 34 21.65 -4.26 -16.35
C THR A 34 20.45 -4.33 -15.42
N SER A 35 20.51 -5.06 -14.29
CA SER A 35 19.50 -4.96 -13.22
C SER A 35 20.02 -5.55 -11.91
N THR A 36 20.47 -4.71 -10.98
CA THR A 36 20.87 -5.16 -9.64
C THR A 36 19.63 -5.63 -8.88
N THR A 37 19.52 -6.93 -8.67
CA THR A 37 18.42 -7.54 -7.92
C THR A 37 18.83 -7.67 -6.46
N THR A 38 18.02 -7.15 -5.54
CA THR A 38 18.29 -7.20 -4.10
C THR A 38 17.39 -8.25 -3.45
N PRO A 39 17.94 -9.31 -2.84
CA PRO A 39 17.13 -10.26 -2.07
C PRO A 39 16.44 -9.57 -0.89
N LEU A 40 15.19 -9.93 -0.63
CA LEU A 40 14.40 -9.41 0.49
C LEU A 40 13.80 -10.56 1.30
N SER A 41 13.71 -10.35 2.61
CA SER A 41 12.91 -11.16 3.53
C SER A 41 12.09 -10.21 4.41
N TRP A 42 10.79 -10.46 4.54
CA TRP A 42 9.87 -9.75 5.40
C TRP A 42 9.22 -10.75 6.37
N GLU A 43 9.48 -10.55 7.65
CA GLU A 43 9.02 -11.44 8.71
C GLU A 43 8.25 -10.68 9.78
N GLY A 44 7.18 -11.27 10.30
CA GLY A 44 6.39 -10.60 11.31
C GLY A 44 5.08 -11.28 11.62
N THR A 45 4.10 -10.46 12.00
CA THR A 45 2.77 -10.90 12.40
C THR A 45 1.71 -10.03 11.74
N TRP A 46 0.51 -10.57 11.60
CA TRP A 46 -0.64 -9.80 11.15
C TRP A 46 -1.81 -9.96 12.12
N VAL A 47 -2.71 -8.97 12.10
CA VAL A 47 -3.94 -8.96 12.89
C VAL A 47 -5.14 -8.55 12.02
N PRO A 48 -6.31 -9.19 12.16
CA PRO A 48 -7.52 -8.75 11.48
C PRO A 48 -8.18 -7.61 12.27
N VAL A 49 -8.58 -6.55 11.56
CA VAL A 49 -9.48 -5.52 12.04
C VAL A 49 -10.82 -5.75 11.34
N THR A 50 -11.70 -6.50 12.00
CA THR A 50 -12.96 -7.00 11.43
C THR A 50 -14.05 -5.95 11.43
N ASN A 51 -15.03 -6.10 10.53
CA ASN A 51 -16.19 -5.20 10.40
C ASN A 51 -15.82 -3.73 10.16
N VAL A 52 -14.79 -3.51 9.33
CA VAL A 52 -14.35 -2.18 8.91
C VAL A 52 -14.49 -2.06 7.39
N PRO A 53 -15.73 -1.98 6.86
CA PRO A 53 -15.94 -1.72 5.44
C PRO A 53 -15.48 -0.30 5.05
N ASP A 54 -15.62 0.66 5.97
CA ASP A 54 -15.07 2.01 5.90
C ASP A 54 -13.74 2.08 6.66
N ALA A 55 -12.64 2.16 5.93
CA ALA A 55 -11.29 2.11 6.45
C ALA A 55 -10.90 3.34 7.31
N THR A 56 -11.64 4.46 7.20
CA THR A 56 -11.39 5.63 8.05
C THR A 56 -11.61 5.33 9.53
N ASN A 57 -12.45 4.33 9.83
CA ASN A 57 -12.76 3.86 11.18
C ASN A 57 -11.81 2.78 11.69
N ALA A 58 -10.83 2.35 10.88
CA ALA A 58 -9.86 1.35 11.27
C ALA A 58 -8.99 1.88 12.43
N GLU A 59 -9.07 1.24 13.59
CA GLU A 59 -8.17 1.58 14.69
C GLU A 59 -6.71 1.32 14.28
N VAL A 60 -5.82 2.20 14.71
CA VAL A 60 -4.37 1.96 14.61
C VAL A 60 -4.04 0.79 15.53
N PRO A 61 -3.40 -0.29 15.04
CA PRO A 61 -3.01 -1.39 15.91
C PRO A 61 -2.15 -0.86 17.07
N LYS A 62 -2.49 -1.31 18.29
CA LYS A 62 -1.79 -0.87 19.50
C LYS A 62 -0.29 -1.15 19.38
N ARG A 63 0.56 -0.34 20.01
CA ARG A 63 2.04 -0.50 20.00
C ARG A 63 2.51 -1.93 20.35
N ASN A 64 1.72 -2.68 21.12
CA ASN A 64 2.02 -4.05 21.52
C ASN A 64 1.44 -5.12 20.57
N ALA A 65 0.68 -4.76 19.54
CA ALA A 65 0.04 -5.74 18.65
C ALA A 65 1.05 -6.60 17.85
N PHE A 66 2.33 -6.17 17.80
CA PHE A 66 3.35 -6.76 16.92
C PHE A 66 4.73 -6.93 17.58
N LYS A 67 4.79 -7.08 18.91
CA LYS A 67 6.08 -7.26 19.61
C LYS A 67 6.68 -8.64 19.36
N GLU A 68 8.01 -8.72 19.42
CA GLU A 68 8.82 -9.96 19.37
C GLU A 68 8.29 -11.08 20.29
N PHE A 69 7.55 -10.73 21.35
CA PHE A 69 6.98 -11.63 22.36
C PHE A 69 5.46 -11.48 22.56
N VAL A 70 4.72 -11.01 21.55
CA VAL A 70 3.24 -11.02 21.59
C VAL A 70 2.71 -12.11 20.66
N ASP A 71 1.90 -12.98 21.27
CA ASP A 71 1.19 -14.12 20.67
C ASP A 71 0.12 -13.67 19.67
N SER A 72 0.51 -13.04 18.56
CA SER A 72 -0.31 -13.26 17.36
C SER A 72 0.00 -14.67 16.88
N ASP A 73 -1.00 -15.56 16.96
CA ASP A 73 -0.90 -16.90 16.37
C ASP A 73 -0.62 -16.83 14.86
N CYS A 74 -0.94 -15.70 14.22
CA CYS A 74 -0.77 -15.48 12.80
C CYS A 74 0.57 -14.82 12.48
N LYS A 75 1.56 -15.63 12.10
CA LYS A 75 2.88 -15.19 11.68
C LYS A 75 3.02 -15.22 10.17
N PHE A 76 4.05 -14.56 9.66
CA PHE A 76 4.45 -14.69 8.27
C PHE A 76 5.96 -14.60 8.13
N LEU A 77 6.46 -15.28 7.10
CA LEU A 77 7.82 -15.18 6.59
C LEU A 77 7.77 -15.25 5.08
N ILE A 78 7.86 -14.08 4.45
CA ILE A 78 7.73 -13.91 3.01
C ILE A 78 9.05 -13.38 2.48
N SER A 79 9.56 -13.96 1.41
CA SER A 79 10.80 -13.54 0.78
C SER A 79 10.61 -13.27 -0.71
N GLY A 80 11.65 -12.73 -1.32
CA GLY A 80 11.72 -12.56 -2.76
C GLY A 80 12.79 -11.55 -3.12
N THR A 81 12.51 -10.70 -4.10
CA THR A 81 13.53 -9.80 -4.66
C THR A 81 12.98 -8.45 -5.03
N ALA A 82 13.81 -7.42 -4.90
CA ALA A 82 13.54 -6.08 -5.40
C ALA A 82 14.44 -5.72 -6.58
N VAL A 83 13.86 -5.01 -7.53
CA VAL A 83 14.57 -4.43 -8.67
C VAL A 83 14.18 -2.95 -8.76
N GLU A 84 15.15 -2.09 -9.06
CA GLU A 84 14.88 -0.69 -9.35
C GLU A 84 14.13 -0.58 -10.68
N ASP A 85 13.00 0.13 -10.68
CA ASP A 85 12.22 0.37 -11.89
C ASP A 85 12.60 1.72 -12.49
N GLU A 86 13.60 1.70 -13.38
CA GLU A 86 14.06 2.90 -14.09
C GLU A 86 12.96 3.61 -14.90
N SER A 87 11.90 2.90 -15.30
CA SER A 87 10.81 3.49 -16.09
C SER A 87 9.93 4.41 -15.24
N LEU A 88 9.73 4.05 -13.98
CA LEU A 88 9.07 4.88 -12.97
C LEU A 88 10.00 5.99 -12.48
N SER A 89 11.31 5.72 -12.41
CA SER A 89 12.31 6.71 -11.97
C SER A 89 12.58 7.84 -12.96
N LYS A 90 12.29 7.64 -14.26
CA LYS A 90 12.53 8.64 -15.32
C LYS A 90 11.26 9.38 -15.77
N GLY A 91 10.14 9.13 -15.11
CA GLY A 91 8.81 9.61 -15.47
C GLY A 91 8.58 11.11 -15.22
N ASN A 92 9.28 11.99 -15.94
CA ASN A 92 8.81 13.33 -16.34
C ASN A 92 9.81 14.16 -17.18
N ARG A 93 10.85 13.57 -17.78
CA ARG A 93 11.65 14.30 -18.79
C ARG A 93 10.82 14.45 -20.06
N LYS A 94 9.98 15.50 -20.12
CA LYS A 94 9.66 16.12 -21.40
C LYS A 94 11.01 16.51 -22.01
N THR A 95 11.42 15.82 -23.05
CA THR A 95 12.42 16.29 -24.00
C THR A 95 11.92 17.61 -24.58
N LYS A 96 12.22 18.69 -23.86
CA LYS A 96 12.09 20.04 -24.36
C LYS A 96 13.44 20.36 -24.99
N ASP A 97 13.66 19.79 -26.17
CA ASP A 97 14.63 20.37 -27.07
C ASP A 97 14.15 21.78 -27.42
N GLN A 98 15.12 22.70 -27.38
CA GLN A 98 15.12 24.10 -27.79
C GLN A 98 14.95 25.16 -26.69
N ASP A 99 16.05 25.91 -26.61
CA ASP A 99 16.25 27.28 -26.14
C ASP A 99 16.61 27.50 -24.66
N GLU A 100 17.94 27.55 -24.48
CA GLU A 100 18.75 28.53 -23.75
C GLU A 100 18.17 29.23 -22.50
N GLU A 101 19.01 29.20 -21.46
CA GLU A 101 19.10 30.15 -20.35
C GLU A 101 17.89 30.27 -19.41
N LYS A 102 17.89 29.40 -18.39
CA LYS A 102 17.84 29.82 -16.97
C LYS A 102 18.20 28.64 -16.04
N LYS A 103 19.31 28.79 -15.32
CA LYS A 103 19.60 28.03 -14.10
C LYS A 103 18.65 28.55 -13.02
N ASP A 104 17.54 27.83 -12.81
CA ASP A 104 16.85 27.84 -11.54
C ASP A 104 17.09 26.47 -10.91
N ASP A 105 17.72 26.46 -9.72
CA ASP A 105 18.00 25.29 -8.89
C ASP A 105 16.70 24.68 -8.35
N ASN A 106 15.85 24.15 -9.22
CA ASN A 106 14.81 23.21 -8.81
C ASN A 106 15.39 21.81 -8.94
N ASN A 107 15.76 21.27 -7.79
CA ASN A 107 16.06 19.88 -7.54
C ASN A 107 14.79 19.06 -7.89
N ASP A 108 14.55 18.82 -9.18
CA ASP A 108 13.68 17.75 -9.64
C ASP A 108 14.42 16.45 -9.28
N ASP A 109 14.30 16.06 -8.02
CA ASP A 109 14.75 14.78 -7.49
C ASP A 109 14.16 13.70 -8.40
N ASP A 110 15.02 13.05 -9.20
CA ASP A 110 14.65 11.86 -9.97
C ASP A 110 14.00 10.89 -8.95
N GLU A 111 12.67 10.69 -9.01
CA GLU A 111 11.96 9.92 -7.99
C GLU A 111 12.25 8.43 -8.19
N HIS A 112 13.21 7.87 -7.46
CA HIS A 112 13.56 6.45 -7.57
C HIS A 112 12.47 5.54 -6.99
N PHE A 113 12.13 4.47 -7.72
CA PHE A 113 11.23 3.43 -7.24
C PHE A 113 11.83 2.03 -7.38
N TYR A 114 11.52 1.17 -6.42
CA TYR A 114 11.78 -0.25 -6.45
C TYR A 114 10.46 -1.02 -6.47
N ILE A 115 10.44 -2.10 -7.25
CA ILE A 115 9.37 -3.10 -7.19
C ILE A 115 9.93 -4.34 -6.52
N ALA A 116 9.40 -4.68 -5.35
CA ALA A 116 9.68 -5.90 -4.61
C ALA A 116 8.62 -6.96 -4.91
N LYS A 117 9.05 -8.12 -5.41
CA LYS A 117 8.20 -9.30 -5.63
C LYS A 117 8.33 -10.22 -4.43
N LEU A 118 7.28 -10.33 -3.62
CA LEU A 118 7.27 -11.03 -2.33
C LEU A 118 6.39 -12.29 -2.37
N THR A 119 6.77 -13.26 -3.19
CA THR A 119 6.00 -14.50 -3.42
C THR A 119 6.72 -15.78 -2.97
N GLN A 120 7.91 -15.65 -2.38
CA GLN A 120 8.70 -16.77 -1.88
C GLN A 120 8.62 -16.87 -0.35
N GLY A 121 9.29 -17.87 0.22
CA GLY A 121 9.34 -18.08 1.67
C GLY A 121 8.28 -19.06 2.17
N GLU A 122 8.05 -19.04 3.49
CA GLU A 122 7.10 -19.94 4.13
C GLU A 122 5.65 -19.48 3.98
N GLY A 123 5.43 -18.23 3.60
CA GLY A 123 4.11 -17.65 3.46
C GLY A 123 3.58 -17.08 4.77
N TRP A 124 2.30 -17.26 5.04
CA TRP A 124 1.61 -16.68 6.18
C TRP A 124 0.56 -17.62 6.77
N ASP A 125 0.35 -17.49 8.07
CA ASP A 125 -0.57 -18.31 8.85
C ASP A 125 -1.95 -17.66 8.92
N MET A 126 -3.03 -18.45 8.79
CA MET A 126 -4.41 -18.04 9.14
C MET A 126 -5.00 -19.03 10.13
N LYS A 127 -5.78 -18.54 11.09
CA LYS A 127 -6.52 -19.39 12.03
C LYS A 127 -7.59 -20.17 11.26
N ASP A 128 -7.68 -21.46 11.55
CA ASP A 128 -8.79 -22.29 11.11
C ASP A 128 -9.92 -22.18 12.14
N ASP A 129 -11.06 -21.61 11.74
CA ASP A 129 -12.21 -21.41 12.63
C ASP A 129 -13.06 -22.68 12.77
N GLU A 130 -12.78 -23.75 12.00
CA GLU A 130 -13.63 -24.96 11.92
C GLU A 130 -13.67 -25.83 13.20
N GLU A 131 -12.76 -25.66 14.17
CA GLU A 131 -12.72 -26.51 15.38
C GLU A 131 -13.51 -25.97 16.59
N ASN A 132 -14.07 -24.74 16.55
CA ASN A 132 -14.73 -24.14 17.72
C ASN A 132 -16.21 -24.53 17.93
N GLU A 133 -16.82 -25.31 17.02
CA GLU A 133 -18.22 -25.76 17.21
C GLU A 133 -18.35 -26.97 18.17
N ASN A 134 -17.27 -27.65 18.51
CA ASN A 134 -17.32 -28.87 19.33
C ASN A 134 -16.50 -28.75 20.63
N GLY A 135 -16.85 -27.79 21.50
CA GLY A 135 -16.76 -27.90 22.97
C GLY A 135 -15.51 -28.53 23.62
N GLY A 136 -14.32 -28.40 23.02
CA GLY A 136 -13.08 -29.01 23.48
C GLY A 136 -12.14 -28.00 24.13
N ASN A 137 -11.59 -28.36 25.29
CA ASN A 137 -10.59 -27.58 26.03
C ASN A 137 -9.40 -27.15 25.16
N ALA A 138 -8.96 -25.92 25.38
CA ALA A 138 -7.85 -25.23 24.73
C ALA A 138 -6.52 -26.02 24.72
N GLU A 139 -5.84 -26.06 23.56
CA GLU A 139 -4.38 -25.94 23.34
C GLU A 139 -3.95 -26.50 21.96
N SER A 140 -4.54 -26.02 20.87
CA SER A 140 -3.80 -25.82 19.60
C SER A 140 -4.73 -25.09 18.63
N THR A 141 -4.60 -23.77 18.50
CA THR A 141 -5.19 -23.07 17.36
C THR A 141 -4.40 -23.54 16.13
N LYS A 142 -4.89 -24.55 15.40
CA LYS A 142 -4.23 -24.97 14.16
C LYS A 142 -4.29 -23.80 13.19
N THR A 143 -3.13 -23.33 12.76
CA THR A 143 -3.04 -22.38 11.67
C THR A 143 -2.78 -23.12 10.37
N LYS A 144 -3.44 -22.68 9.31
CA LYS A 144 -3.14 -23.13 7.94
C LYS A 144 -2.19 -22.13 7.29
N LYS A 145 -1.21 -22.64 6.56
CA LYS A 145 -0.24 -21.83 5.80
C LYS A 145 -0.76 -21.51 4.40
N TYR A 146 -0.56 -20.28 3.99
CA TYR A 146 -0.96 -19.73 2.70
C TYR A 146 0.19 -18.98 2.04
N GLN A 147 0.13 -18.86 0.72
CA GLN A 147 1.11 -18.13 -0.08
C GLN A 147 0.40 -17.22 -1.07
N ASP A 148 1.05 -16.10 -1.39
CA ASP A 148 0.57 -15.21 -2.43
C ASP A 148 1.08 -15.68 -3.80
N GLU A 149 0.18 -15.80 -4.78
CA GLU A 149 0.53 -16.11 -6.17
C GLU A 149 1.28 -14.94 -6.81
N THR A 150 0.83 -13.72 -6.50
CA THR A 150 1.47 -12.47 -6.89
C THR A 150 1.46 -11.51 -5.70
N HIS A 151 2.55 -10.78 -5.51
CA HIS A 151 2.68 -9.79 -4.46
C HIS A 151 3.78 -8.79 -4.85
N ASP A 152 3.38 -7.78 -5.61
CA ASP A 152 4.27 -6.72 -6.07
C ASP A 152 4.11 -5.50 -5.15
N VAL A 153 5.22 -5.05 -4.57
CA VAL A 153 5.27 -3.95 -3.61
C VAL A 153 6.11 -2.82 -4.19
N LEU A 154 5.53 -1.63 -4.28
CA LEU A 154 6.20 -0.41 -4.72
C LEU A 154 6.70 0.38 -3.51
N VAL A 155 8.00 0.67 -3.49
CA VAL A 155 8.65 1.50 -2.46
C VAL A 155 9.66 2.45 -3.10
N LYS A 156 9.84 3.63 -2.52
CA LYS A 156 10.90 4.56 -2.96
C LYS A 156 12.28 4.15 -2.46
N THR A 157 12.35 3.61 -1.25
CA THR A 157 13.60 3.13 -0.65
C THR A 157 13.40 1.70 -0.14
N LEU A 158 14.41 0.83 -0.23
CA LEU A 158 14.32 -0.51 0.35
C LEU A 158 14.48 -0.50 1.88
N ARG A 159 15.08 0.56 2.42
CA ARG A 159 15.29 0.78 3.85
C ARG A 159 14.81 2.18 4.23
N TRP A 160 14.43 2.35 5.48
CA TRP A 160 14.00 3.65 5.99
C TRP A 160 15.17 4.66 5.92
N SER A 161 14.98 5.77 5.20
CA SER A 161 15.99 6.80 4.96
C SER A 161 16.10 7.83 6.09
N GLY A 162 15.04 8.00 6.88
CA GLY A 162 14.95 9.05 7.90
C GLY A 162 14.66 10.45 7.37
N ASN A 163 14.30 10.59 6.09
CA ASN A 163 13.79 11.85 5.56
C ASN A 163 12.46 12.29 6.20
N GLN A 164 12.54 13.19 7.17
CA GLN A 164 11.34 13.77 7.81
C GLN A 164 10.68 14.88 6.98
N ARG A 165 11.35 15.41 5.96
CA ARG A 165 10.83 16.51 5.12
C ARG A 165 9.84 16.03 4.08
N ASP A 166 10.02 14.80 3.59
CA ASP A 166 9.15 14.20 2.59
C ASP A 166 8.75 12.77 3.00
N GLN A 167 7.62 12.67 3.69
CA GLN A 167 7.12 11.38 4.18
C GLN A 167 6.55 10.49 3.08
N ARG A 168 6.46 10.98 1.83
CA ARG A 168 6.11 10.15 0.67
C ARG A 168 7.15 9.06 0.43
N GLU A 169 8.41 9.28 0.81
CA GLU A 169 9.47 8.28 0.69
C GLU A 169 9.17 6.99 1.45
N PHE A 170 8.40 7.09 2.53
CA PHE A 170 8.06 5.96 3.37
C PHE A 170 6.77 5.30 2.96
N LEU A 171 6.02 5.83 2.00
CA LEU A 171 4.79 5.21 1.55
C LEU A 171 5.11 3.88 0.88
N ILE A 172 4.30 2.88 1.21
CA ILE A 172 4.35 1.57 0.57
C ILE A 172 2.96 1.25 0.03
N VAL A 173 2.91 0.86 -1.24
CA VAL A 173 1.69 0.29 -1.83
C VAL A 173 2.02 -1.04 -2.45
N ALA A 174 1.07 -1.97 -2.41
CA ALA A 174 1.24 -3.29 -2.97
C ALA A 174 -0.04 -3.75 -3.66
N LYS A 175 0.14 -4.65 -4.61
CA LYS A 175 -0.93 -5.39 -5.25
C LYS A 175 -0.57 -6.87 -5.29
N GLY A 176 -1.57 -7.71 -5.18
CA GLY A 176 -1.34 -9.14 -5.26
C GLY A 176 -2.61 -9.94 -5.45
N LYS A 177 -2.45 -11.25 -5.44
CA LYS A 177 -3.51 -12.22 -5.57
C LYS A 177 -3.10 -13.51 -4.87
N ASN A 178 -4.05 -14.15 -4.21
CA ASN A 178 -3.92 -15.50 -3.67
C ASN A 178 -5.26 -16.25 -3.82
N GLU A 179 -5.41 -17.37 -3.12
CA GLU A 179 -6.62 -18.20 -3.20
C GLU A 179 -7.91 -17.48 -2.76
N PHE A 180 -7.81 -16.41 -1.96
CA PHE A 180 -8.96 -15.59 -1.53
C PHE A 180 -9.32 -14.50 -2.56
N GLY A 181 -8.52 -14.33 -3.61
CA GLY A 181 -8.74 -13.36 -4.67
C GLY A 181 -7.70 -12.23 -4.74
N PRO A 182 -7.95 -11.21 -5.58
CA PRO A 182 -7.06 -10.07 -5.72
C PRO A 182 -7.11 -9.17 -4.48
N PHE A 183 -5.99 -8.54 -4.15
CA PHE A 183 -5.90 -7.60 -3.03
C PHE A 183 -5.02 -6.39 -3.36
N ILE A 184 -5.25 -5.32 -2.61
CA ILE A 184 -4.34 -4.19 -2.49
C ILE A 184 -3.79 -4.15 -1.07
N SER A 185 -2.59 -3.63 -0.90
CA SER A 185 -2.10 -3.25 0.43
C SER A 185 -1.52 -1.85 0.43
N VAL A 186 -1.72 -1.13 1.52
CA VAL A 186 -1.26 0.26 1.67
C VAL A 186 -0.71 0.45 3.07
N GLY A 187 0.41 1.14 3.17
CA GLY A 187 1.03 1.40 4.46
C GLY A 187 2.33 2.16 4.34
N TRP A 188 3.27 1.90 5.25
CA TRP A 188 4.43 2.77 5.43
C TRP A 188 5.64 2.08 6.05
N GLN A 189 6.81 2.64 5.79
CA GLN A 189 8.08 2.29 6.40
C GLN A 189 8.27 3.03 7.72
N ARG A 190 8.86 2.33 8.68
CA ARG A 190 9.18 2.84 10.01
C ARG A 190 10.66 2.59 10.33
N PRO A 191 11.22 3.34 11.30
CA PRO A 191 12.58 3.10 11.78
C PRO A 191 12.82 1.62 12.11
N GLY A 192 14.04 1.14 11.85
CA GLY A 192 14.41 -0.27 12.03
C GLY A 192 14.00 -1.18 10.87
N CYS A 193 13.92 -0.64 9.64
CA CYS A 193 13.54 -1.38 8.44
C CYS A 193 12.19 -2.11 8.59
N ARG A 194 11.22 -1.48 9.24
CA ARG A 194 9.94 -2.11 9.55
C ARG A 194 8.88 -1.66 8.57
N TRP A 195 8.13 -2.58 7.99
CA TRP A 195 7.01 -2.29 7.10
C TRP A 195 5.70 -2.63 7.81
N THR A 196 4.76 -1.70 7.77
CA THR A 196 3.39 -1.92 8.22
C THR A 196 2.45 -1.70 7.05
N LEU A 197 1.65 -2.71 6.69
CA LEU A 197 0.74 -2.69 5.56
C LEU A 197 -0.65 -3.13 5.99
N ALA A 198 -1.69 -2.40 5.59
CA ALA A 198 -3.04 -2.91 5.62
C ALA A 198 -3.37 -3.56 4.28
N ARG A 199 -3.88 -4.78 4.30
CA ARG A 199 -4.35 -5.52 3.13
C ARG A 199 -5.87 -5.51 3.08
N ARG A 200 -6.41 -5.23 1.90
CA ARG A 200 -7.84 -5.32 1.56
C ARG A 200 -8.01 -6.21 0.36
N TYR A 201 -8.88 -7.20 0.49
CA TYR A 201 -9.31 -8.00 -0.64
C TYR A 201 -10.35 -7.27 -1.48
N LEU A 202 -10.23 -7.41 -2.79
CA LEU A 202 -11.08 -6.75 -3.76
C LEU A 202 -12.04 -7.76 -4.37
N SER A 203 -13.20 -7.26 -4.80
CA SER A 203 -14.14 -8.09 -5.53
C SER A 203 -13.73 -8.27 -6.97
N ASP A 204 -13.46 -9.52 -7.37
CA ASP A 204 -13.38 -9.91 -8.77
C ASP A 204 -14.75 -10.11 -9.43
N ASP A 205 -15.77 -10.52 -8.68
CA ASP A 205 -17.17 -10.64 -9.11
C ASP A 205 -18.15 -10.28 -7.96
N ILE A 206 -18.96 -9.21 -8.10
CA ILE A 206 -20.09 -8.93 -7.20
C ILE A 206 -21.39 -9.32 -7.93
N ASP A 207 -22.06 -10.35 -7.42
CA ASP A 207 -23.48 -10.64 -7.68
C ASP A 207 -23.90 -10.90 -9.14
N GLY A 208 -23.03 -11.49 -9.97
CA GLY A 208 -23.38 -11.78 -11.37
C GLY A 208 -23.69 -10.52 -12.20
N LYS A 209 -23.29 -9.34 -11.71
CA LYS A 209 -23.21 -8.10 -12.45
C LYS A 209 -21.72 -7.81 -12.66
N ASP A 210 -21.36 -7.34 -13.86
CA ASP A 210 -20.00 -7.00 -14.27
C ASP A 210 -19.36 -5.81 -13.50
N ASN A 211 -19.67 -5.64 -12.21
CA ASN A 211 -19.12 -4.61 -11.33
C ASN A 211 -17.88 -5.14 -10.61
N LYS A 212 -16.84 -5.39 -11.39
CA LYS A 212 -15.50 -5.68 -10.91
C LYS A 212 -14.93 -4.43 -10.22
N ASP A 213 -14.22 -4.64 -9.12
CA ASP A 213 -13.57 -3.52 -8.43
C ASP A 213 -12.56 -2.81 -9.35
N PRO A 214 -12.69 -1.48 -9.57
CA PRO A 214 -11.83 -0.77 -10.51
C PRO A 214 -10.35 -0.82 -10.13
N ARG A 215 -10.05 -0.91 -8.83
CA ARG A 215 -8.69 -0.94 -8.28
C ARG A 215 -7.91 -2.19 -8.72
N ILE A 216 -8.60 -3.26 -9.15
CA ILE A 216 -7.96 -4.44 -9.73
C ILE A 216 -7.19 -4.07 -11.00
N SER A 217 -7.67 -3.10 -11.79
CA SER A 217 -7.04 -2.67 -13.05
C SER A 217 -5.90 -1.66 -12.86
N TRP A 218 -5.82 -1.00 -11.70
CA TRP A 218 -4.82 0.04 -11.45
C TRP A 218 -3.39 -0.50 -11.50
N SER A 219 -2.46 0.27 -12.05
CA SER A 219 -1.03 0.06 -11.84
C SER A 219 -0.65 0.37 -10.39
N LEU A 220 0.53 -0.11 -9.96
CA LEU A 220 1.09 0.27 -8.65
C LEU A 220 1.28 1.78 -8.53
N MET A 221 1.66 2.46 -9.62
CA MET A 221 1.83 3.91 -9.62
C MET A 221 0.49 4.66 -9.50
N GLU A 222 -0.56 4.20 -10.18
CA GLU A 222 -1.90 4.78 -10.01
C GLU A 222 -2.40 4.63 -8.57
N LEU A 223 -2.21 3.45 -7.97
CA LEU A 223 -2.52 3.23 -6.55
C LEU A 223 -1.71 4.15 -5.63
N HIS A 224 -0.41 4.29 -5.89
CA HIS A 224 0.48 5.17 -5.13
C HIS A 224 0.04 6.64 -5.21
N GLN A 225 -0.27 7.15 -6.40
CA GLN A 225 -0.72 8.53 -6.59
C GLN A 225 -2.08 8.78 -5.94
N ALA A 226 -3.00 7.83 -6.06
CA ALA A 226 -4.30 7.90 -5.41
C ALA A 226 -4.12 8.03 -3.89
N VAL A 227 -3.29 7.17 -3.27
CA VAL A 227 -3.05 7.21 -1.82
C VAL A 227 -2.41 8.54 -1.40
N ILE A 228 -1.37 9.00 -2.12
CA ILE A 228 -0.73 10.29 -1.84
C ILE A 228 -1.75 11.43 -1.82
N SER A 229 -2.68 11.45 -2.77
CA SER A 229 -3.65 12.55 -2.91
C SER A 229 -4.56 12.72 -1.70
N GLU A 230 -4.80 11.64 -0.94
CA GLU A 230 -5.64 11.67 0.26
C GLU A 230 -4.83 11.78 1.56
N THR A 231 -3.64 11.18 1.60
CA THR A 231 -2.92 10.96 2.86
C THR A 231 -1.79 11.94 3.11
N ILE A 232 -1.31 12.64 2.08
CA ILE A 232 -0.15 13.54 2.17
C ILE A 232 -0.60 15.00 2.00
N GLU A 233 -0.16 15.86 2.92
CA GLU A 233 -0.38 17.31 2.87
C GLU A 233 0.96 18.05 2.68
N VAL A 234 0.93 19.12 1.89
CA VAL A 234 2.06 20.06 1.76
C VAL A 234 1.88 21.18 2.78
N MET A 235 2.84 21.34 3.68
CA MET A 235 2.82 22.40 4.69
C MET A 235 2.89 23.79 4.05
N ASN A 236 1.98 24.67 4.45
CA ASN A 236 1.88 26.06 3.97
C ASN A 236 2.77 27.06 4.74
N ASP A 237 3.73 26.56 5.53
CA ASP A 237 4.65 27.36 6.36
C ASP A 237 5.89 27.85 5.60
N GLY A 238 5.92 27.67 4.28
CA GLY A 238 7.06 27.99 3.42
C GLY A 238 8.16 26.94 3.41
N SER A 239 8.04 25.87 4.21
CA SER A 239 9.00 24.75 4.20
C SER A 239 8.81 23.80 3.02
N GLY A 240 7.61 23.77 2.45
CA GLY A 240 7.24 22.81 1.40
C GLY A 240 7.27 21.35 1.87
N GLN A 241 7.32 21.11 3.18
CA GLN A 241 7.33 19.75 3.75
C GLN A 241 6.09 18.98 3.37
N LYS A 242 6.26 17.70 3.03
CA LYS A 242 5.19 16.78 2.66
C LYS A 242 5.00 15.80 3.79
N ILE A 243 3.95 16.01 4.57
CA ILE A 243 3.69 15.27 5.80
C ILE A 243 2.50 14.35 5.65
N LEU A 244 2.53 13.23 6.37
CA LEU A 244 1.40 12.32 6.48
C LEU A 244 0.32 12.95 7.36
N LYS A 245 -0.85 13.21 6.77
CA LYS A 245 -2.02 13.76 7.45
C LYS A 245 -2.82 12.69 8.18
N ILE A 246 -2.97 11.52 7.56
CA ILE A 246 -3.64 10.34 8.11
C ILE A 246 -2.82 9.09 7.80
N PRO A 247 -2.87 8.04 8.63
CA PRO A 247 -2.32 6.74 8.30
C PRO A 247 -2.76 6.26 6.90
N PRO A 248 -1.86 5.73 6.05
CA PRO A 248 -2.20 5.39 4.68
C PRO A 248 -3.35 4.39 4.54
N TRP A 249 -3.50 3.48 5.49
CA TRP A 249 -4.59 2.49 5.49
C TRP A 249 -5.96 3.05 5.85
N GLN A 250 -6.03 4.29 6.38
CA GLN A 250 -7.29 4.99 6.64
C GLN A 250 -7.77 5.80 5.42
N SER A 251 -7.09 5.69 4.27
CA SER A 251 -7.53 6.27 3.00
C SER A 251 -8.83 5.62 2.51
N SER A 252 -9.64 6.39 1.79
CA SER A 252 -10.87 5.92 1.15
C SER A 252 -10.61 4.80 0.13
N ILE A 253 -9.40 4.74 -0.41
CA ILE A 253 -8.90 3.69 -1.30
C ILE A 253 -8.92 2.33 -0.62
N MET A 254 -8.98 2.25 0.71
CA MET A 254 -9.07 1.00 1.46
C MET A 254 -10.50 0.62 1.84
N HIS A 255 -11.53 1.35 1.38
CA HIS A 255 -12.95 1.00 1.58
C HIS A 255 -13.33 -0.26 0.81
N VAL A 256 -14.29 -1.02 1.32
CA VAL A 256 -14.85 -2.18 0.59
C VAL A 256 -15.57 -1.70 -0.66
N ASP A 257 -16.54 -0.79 -0.49
CA ASP A 257 -17.34 -0.21 -1.58
C ASP A 257 -16.70 1.05 -2.17
N TYR A 258 -15.44 0.94 -2.59
CA TYR A 258 -14.77 2.07 -3.24
C TYR A 258 -15.49 2.44 -4.53
N GLN A 259 -15.91 3.70 -4.62
CA GLN A 259 -16.44 4.29 -5.84
C GLN A 259 -15.45 5.35 -6.33
N GLU A 260 -15.06 5.26 -7.60
CA GLU A 260 -14.23 6.32 -8.18
C GLU A 260 -14.94 7.67 -8.06
N PRO A 261 -14.27 8.72 -7.55
CA PRO A 261 -14.86 10.03 -7.50
C PRO A 261 -15.21 10.49 -8.93
N PRO A 262 -16.33 11.23 -9.12
CA PRO A 262 -16.70 11.73 -10.44
C PRO A 262 -15.56 12.52 -11.08
N LYS A 263 -15.24 12.19 -12.34
CA LYS A 263 -14.11 12.76 -13.11
C LYS A 263 -14.13 14.30 -13.22
N ASP A 264 -15.25 14.94 -12.91
CA ASP A 264 -15.42 16.41 -12.98
C ASP A 264 -15.07 17.16 -11.69
N SER A 265 -14.67 16.47 -10.61
CA SER A 265 -14.35 17.12 -9.33
C SER A 265 -12.93 17.72 -9.25
N HIS A 266 -12.10 17.56 -10.29
CA HIS A 266 -10.69 18.01 -10.31
C HIS A 266 -10.33 18.99 -11.44
N MET A 267 -11.29 19.76 -11.97
CA MET A 267 -11.01 20.85 -12.91
C MET A 267 -11.86 22.09 -12.59
N GLY A 268 -11.34 22.99 -11.74
CA GLY A 268 -12.12 24.18 -11.37
C GLY A 268 -11.37 25.37 -10.78
N GLY A 269 -10.03 25.45 -10.89
CA GLY A 269 -9.23 26.54 -10.33
C GLY A 269 -8.75 27.60 -11.32
N ARG A 270 -9.16 27.58 -12.59
CA ARG A 270 -8.79 28.63 -13.55
C ARG A 270 -9.79 29.79 -13.47
N ARG A 271 -9.59 30.69 -12.50
CA ARG A 271 -10.23 32.02 -12.52
C ARG A 271 -9.86 32.70 -13.84
N LYS A 272 -10.81 32.76 -14.79
CA LYS A 272 -10.75 33.69 -15.92
C LYS A 272 -10.62 35.10 -15.34
N ARG A 273 -9.42 35.64 -15.41
CA ARG A 273 -9.11 37.04 -15.13
C ARG A 273 -9.93 37.86 -16.13
N GLN A 274 -11.06 38.43 -15.69
CA GLN A 274 -11.78 39.43 -16.49
C GLN A 274 -10.82 40.59 -16.72
N LYS A 275 -10.43 40.76 -17.99
CA LYS A 275 -9.68 41.91 -18.46
C LYS A 275 -10.64 43.11 -18.37
N LYS A 276 -10.43 43.99 -17.39
CA LYS A 276 -10.99 45.35 -17.43
C LYS A 276 -10.47 46.00 -18.71
N SER A 277 -11.36 46.27 -19.67
CA SER A 277 -11.11 47.26 -20.71
C SER A 277 -11.28 48.64 -20.07
N ALA A 278 -10.19 49.41 -20.05
CA ALA A 278 -10.21 50.84 -19.90
C ALA A 278 -10.37 51.49 -21.29
N ALA A 279 -10.81 52.76 -21.29
CA ALA A 279 -11.11 53.68 -22.40
C ALA A 279 -12.53 53.48 -22.99
N GLU A 280 -13.40 54.48 -23.09
CA GLU A 280 -13.31 55.95 -22.99
C GLU A 280 -14.51 56.53 -22.22
#